data_AF-A0A956N471-F1
#
_entry.id   AF-A0A956N471-F1
#
_cell.length_a   1.000
_cell.length_b   1.000
_cell.length_c   1.000
_cell.angle_alpha   90.00
_cell.angle_beta   90.00
_cell.angle_gamma   90.00
#
_symmetry.space_group_name_H-M   'P 1'
#
loop_
_entity.id
_entity.type
_entity.pdbx_description
1 polymer ?
#
loop_
_entity_poly.entity_id
_entity_poly.type
_entity_poly.pdbx_seq_one_letter_code
_entity_poly.pdbx_strand_id
1 'polypeptide(L)'
;MRRGPTYPGGEWSRSPLRLFEGDRVQAQLGSGEWVAGRLLVFGGGLEIELDEPQLVGGCVESSRFVDRNQARDMRVLVRPESLWTDEMRVRRESQIWSAAHPGWRARLARWTREALGRDPIAR
;
A
#
# COMPACT_ATOMS: atom_id res chain seq x y z
N MET A 1 8.32 -5.24 22.31
CA MET A 1 8.02 -4.39 21.13
C MET A 1 8.86 -4.86 19.96
N ARG A 2 8.30 -5.60 18.99
CA ARG A 2 8.99 -5.87 17.72
C ARG A 2 8.84 -4.62 16.85
N ARG A 3 9.93 -3.90 16.59
CA ARG A 3 9.94 -2.89 15.53
C ARG A 3 9.75 -3.64 14.21
N GLY A 4 8.67 -3.32 13.49
CA GLY A 4 8.46 -3.80 12.14
C GLY A 4 9.63 -3.40 11.23
N PRO A 5 9.83 -4.11 10.11
CA PRO A 5 10.91 -3.84 9.18
C PRO A 5 10.92 -2.36 8.78
N THR A 6 12.09 -1.75 8.90
CA THR A 6 12.31 -0.35 8.51
C THR A 6 12.58 -0.35 7.02
N TYR A 7 11.57 -0.06 6.21
CA TYR A 7 11.73 -0.04 4.75
C TYR A 7 12.44 1.26 4.32
N PRO A 8 13.51 1.17 3.51
CA PRO A 8 14.26 2.34 3.06
C PRO A 8 13.36 3.27 2.22
N GLY A 9 13.60 4.57 2.33
CA GLY A 9 12.93 5.59 1.53
C GLY A 9 13.21 5.38 0.05
N GLY A 10 12.21 4.91 -0.69
CA GLY A 10 12.26 4.71 -2.15
C GLY A 10 11.05 5.34 -2.83
N GLU A 11 11.04 5.38 -4.15
CA GLU A 11 10.02 6.02 -4.99
C GLU A 11 8.58 5.62 -4.60
N TRP A 12 8.39 4.36 -4.22
CA TRP A 12 7.11 3.79 -3.83
C TRP A 12 6.70 4.04 -2.37
N SER A 13 7.61 4.55 -1.54
CA SER A 13 7.32 4.89 -0.13
C SER A 13 6.25 5.97 0.04
N ARG A 14 6.00 6.75 -1.02
CA ARG A 14 4.95 7.78 -1.12
C ARG A 14 3.83 7.38 -2.08
N SER A 15 3.85 6.17 -2.63
CA SER A 15 2.83 5.73 -3.58
C SER A 15 1.46 5.69 -2.93
N PRO A 16 0.39 6.16 -3.62
CA PRO A 16 -0.98 6.00 -3.14
C PRO A 16 -1.35 4.53 -2.98
N LEU A 17 -0.64 3.60 -3.63
CA LEU A 17 -0.86 2.16 -3.47
C LEU A 17 -0.57 1.65 -2.06
N ARG A 18 0.23 2.36 -1.25
CA ARG A 18 0.41 2.04 0.17
C ARG A 18 -0.89 2.08 0.96
N LEU A 19 -1.88 2.81 0.47
CA LEU A 19 -3.21 2.78 1.07
C LEU A 19 -3.81 1.36 1.02
N PHE A 20 -3.47 0.57 0.00
CA PHE A 20 -3.99 -0.78 -0.25
C PHE A 20 -3.02 -1.88 0.20
N GLU A 21 -1.98 -1.55 0.97
CA GLU A 21 -1.06 -2.54 1.50
C GLU A 21 -1.81 -3.54 2.40
N GLY A 22 -1.58 -4.83 2.13
CA GLY A 22 -2.26 -5.95 2.77
C GLY A 22 -3.68 -6.23 2.24
N ASP A 23 -4.21 -5.44 1.30
CA ASP A 23 -5.45 -5.77 0.60
C ASP A 23 -5.21 -6.86 -0.44
N ARG A 24 -6.26 -7.62 -0.75
CA ARG A 24 -6.25 -8.49 -1.92
C ARG A 24 -6.44 -7.67 -3.18
N VAL A 25 -5.63 -7.95 -4.18
CA VAL A 25 -5.64 -7.26 -5.46
C VAL A 25 -5.64 -8.26 -6.60
N GLN A 26 -6.11 -7.80 -7.75
CA GLN A 26 -5.86 -8.42 -9.04
C GLN A 26 -5.04 -7.43 -9.88
N ALA A 27 -3.89 -7.85 -10.37
CA ALA A 27 -3.02 -7.00 -11.17
C ALA A 27 -2.79 -7.61 -12.55
N GLN A 28 -2.91 -6.79 -13.59
CA GLN A 28 -2.49 -7.15 -14.93
C GLN A 28 -1.03 -6.73 -15.12
N LEU A 29 -0.19 -7.70 -15.45
CA LEU A 29 1.21 -7.50 -15.74
C LEU A 29 1.41 -6.96 -17.16
N GLY A 30 2.59 -6.42 -17.46
CA GLY A 30 2.96 -5.91 -18.78
C GLY A 30 2.85 -6.96 -19.89
N SER A 31 2.98 -8.25 -19.55
CA SER A 31 2.77 -9.41 -20.42
C SER A 31 1.29 -9.64 -20.80
N GLY A 32 0.34 -9.01 -20.10
CA GLY A 32 -1.10 -9.24 -20.23
C GLY A 32 -1.68 -10.28 -19.27
N GLU A 33 -0.81 -11.00 -18.55
CA GLU A 33 -1.19 -11.97 -17.52
C GLU A 33 -1.86 -11.30 -16.31
N TRP A 34 -2.87 -11.96 -15.74
CA TRP A 34 -3.50 -11.55 -14.51
C TRP A 34 -3.00 -12.37 -13.33
N VAL A 35 -2.56 -11.69 -12.28
CA VAL A 35 -2.22 -12.31 -10.99
C VAL A 35 -3.15 -11.79 -9.89
N ALA A 36 -3.45 -12.66 -8.91
CA ALA A 36 -4.26 -12.32 -7.76
C ALA A 36 -3.52 -12.68 -6.47
N GLY A 37 -3.63 -11.83 -5.47
CA GLY A 37 -2.92 -12.04 -4.22
C GLY A 37 -2.99 -10.86 -3.27
N ARG A 38 -2.24 -10.93 -2.17
CA ARG A 38 -2.10 -9.83 -1.22
C ARG A 38 -1.02 -8.86 -1.69
N LEU A 39 -1.37 -7.57 -1.74
CA LEU A 39 -0.43 -6.51 -2.11
C LEU A 39 0.51 -6.16 -0.95
N LEU A 40 1.80 -6.10 -1.23
CA LEU A 40 2.86 -5.58 -0.38
C LEU A 40 3.54 -4.42 -1.10
N VAL A 41 3.79 -3.31 -0.39
CA VAL A 41 4.36 -2.09 -0.98
C VAL A 41 5.62 -1.67 -0.23
N PHE A 42 6.77 -1.81 -0.88
CA PHE A 42 8.06 -1.42 -0.33
C PHE A 42 8.77 -0.39 -1.19
N GLY A 43 9.86 0.20 -0.70
CA GLY A 43 10.54 1.31 -1.36
C GLY A 43 10.97 1.02 -2.80
N GLY A 44 11.29 -0.24 -3.11
CA GLY A 44 11.74 -0.70 -4.42
C GLY A 44 10.64 -1.08 -5.41
N GLY A 45 9.39 -1.26 -4.99
CA GLY A 45 8.30 -1.68 -5.88
C GLY A 45 7.14 -2.34 -5.15
N LEU A 46 6.41 -3.17 -5.88
CA LEU A 46 5.24 -3.89 -5.40
C LEU A 46 5.54 -5.38 -5.39
N GLU A 47 5.08 -6.09 -4.37
CA GLU A 47 5.05 -7.54 -4.38
C GLU A 47 3.62 -8.02 -4.17
N ILE A 48 3.22 -9.02 -4.94
CA ILE A 48 1.92 -9.66 -4.79
C ILE A 48 2.20 -11.07 -4.27
N GLU A 49 1.88 -11.31 -3.01
CA GLU A 49 1.86 -12.65 -2.41
C GLU A 49 0.66 -13.40 -3.01
N LEU A 50 0.94 -14.40 -3.84
CA LEU A 50 -0.06 -15.06 -4.67
C LEU A 50 -1.07 -15.82 -3.81
N ASP A 51 -2.36 -15.69 -4.13
CA ASP A 51 -3.40 -16.48 -3.46
C ASP A 51 -3.22 -17.98 -3.73
N GLU A 52 -2.71 -18.33 -4.91
CA GLU A 52 -2.39 -19.69 -5.33
C GLU A 52 -0.94 -19.75 -5.84
N PRO A 53 -0.01 -20.37 -5.09
CA PRO A 53 1.36 -20.57 -5.56
C PRO A 53 1.43 -21.42 -6.82
N GLN A 54 2.36 -21.10 -7.72
CA GLN A 54 2.47 -21.74 -9.04
C GLN A 54 3.82 -22.44 -9.21
N LEU A 55 3.84 -23.51 -10.01
CA LEU A 55 5.09 -24.16 -10.43
C LEU A 55 5.61 -23.50 -11.69
N VAL A 56 6.75 -22.82 -11.59
CA VAL A 56 7.42 -22.12 -12.68
C VAL A 56 8.86 -22.62 -12.79
N GLY A 57 9.22 -23.23 -13.92
CA GLY A 57 10.57 -23.74 -14.15
C GLY A 57 11.05 -24.78 -13.12
N GLY A 58 10.12 -25.52 -12.49
CA GLY A 58 10.44 -26.50 -11.45
C GLY A 58 10.56 -25.91 -10.03
N CYS A 59 10.33 -24.60 -9.86
CA CYS A 59 10.29 -23.95 -8.56
C CYS A 59 8.86 -23.51 -8.20
N VAL A 60 8.56 -23.43 -6.91
CA VAL A 60 7.29 -22.86 -6.42
C VAL A 60 7.44 -21.34 -6.33
N GLU A 61 6.67 -20.62 -7.12
CA GLU A 61 6.51 -19.18 -7.03
C GLU A 61 5.32 -18.88 -6.11
N SER A 62 5.58 -18.32 -4.93
CA SER A 62 4.55 -17.93 -3.95
C SER A 62 4.27 -16.42 -3.95
N SER A 63 5.13 -15.64 -4.58
CA SER A 63 4.96 -14.19 -4.70
C SER A 63 5.58 -13.72 -6.01
N ARG A 64 5.06 -12.60 -6.51
CA ARG A 64 5.59 -11.97 -7.71
C ARG A 64 5.92 -10.52 -7.46
N PHE A 65 7.16 -10.15 -7.78
CA PHE A 65 7.59 -8.77 -7.76
C PHE A 65 7.13 -8.06 -9.03
N VAL A 66 6.52 -6.89 -8.87
CA VAL A 66 5.98 -6.07 -9.94
C VAL A 66 6.64 -4.69 -9.84
N ASP A 67 7.53 -4.42 -10.79
CA ASP A 67 8.11 -3.09 -10.95
C ASP A 67 7.11 -2.12 -11.61
N ARG A 68 7.37 -0.82 -11.52
CA ARG A 68 6.60 0.28 -12.10
C ARG A 68 6.25 0.08 -13.57
N ASN A 69 7.17 -0.50 -14.33
CA ASN A 69 6.99 -0.71 -15.76
C ASN A 69 6.16 -1.96 -16.08
N GLN A 70 5.88 -2.79 -15.07
CA GLN A 70 5.19 -4.06 -15.23
C GLN A 70 3.73 -4.01 -14.74
N ALA A 71 3.37 -3.12 -13.83
CA ALA A 71 1.97 -2.94 -13.44
C ALA A 71 1.21 -2.09 -14.47
N ARG A 72 0.31 -2.70 -15.25
CA ARG A 72 -0.55 -1.97 -16.21
C ARG A 72 -1.89 -1.56 -15.63
N ASP A 73 -2.59 -2.51 -15.02
CA ASP A 73 -3.87 -2.29 -14.35
C ASP A 73 -3.84 -3.00 -13.00
N MET A 74 -4.48 -2.42 -11.99
CA MET A 74 -4.59 -3.02 -10.67
C MET A 74 -5.91 -2.69 -10.02
N ARG A 75 -6.57 -3.74 -9.55
CA ARG A 75 -7.90 -3.70 -8.96
C ARG A 75 -7.83 -4.22 -7.54
N VAL A 76 -8.42 -3.48 -6.62
CA VAL A 76 -8.56 -3.95 -5.23
C VAL A 76 -9.80 -4.83 -5.16
N LEU A 77 -9.61 -6.06 -4.70
CA LEU A 77 -10.69 -7.01 -4.49
C LEU A 77 -11.32 -6.73 -3.12
N VAL A 78 -12.47 -6.06 -3.15
CA VAL A 78 -13.19 -5.69 -1.93
C VAL A 78 -13.94 -6.91 -1.41
N ARG A 79 -13.66 -7.33 -0.16
CA ARG A 79 -14.46 -8.35 0.52
C ARG A 79 -15.82 -7.77 0.91
N PRO A 80 -16.89 -8.58 0.99
CA PRO A 80 -18.15 -8.15 1.60
C PRO A 80 -17.92 -7.57 3.00
N GLU A 81 -18.60 -6.47 3.34
CA GLU A 81 -18.47 -5.80 4.65
C GLU A 81 -18.79 -6.71 5.83
N SER A 82 -19.64 -7.71 5.62
CA SER A 82 -19.97 -8.74 6.61
C SER A 82 -18.78 -9.58 7.06
N LEU A 83 -17.69 -9.59 6.30
CA LEU A 83 -16.45 -10.32 6.61
C LEU A 83 -15.33 -9.40 7.12
N TRP A 84 -15.63 -8.12 7.36
CA TRP A 84 -14.61 -7.17 7.80
C TRP A 84 -14.38 -7.30 9.30
N THR A 85 -13.10 -7.37 9.67
CA THR A 85 -12.68 -7.12 11.05
C THR A 85 -12.76 -5.62 11.34
N ASP A 86 -12.76 -5.24 12.62
CA ASP A 86 -12.72 -3.82 13.01
C ASP A 86 -11.47 -3.12 12.48
N GLU A 87 -10.33 -3.82 12.45
CA GLU A 87 -9.10 -3.33 11.83
C GLU A 87 -9.28 -3.03 10.34
N MET A 88 -9.96 -3.93 9.61
CA MET A 88 -10.27 -3.72 8.19
C MET A 88 -11.19 -2.51 7.99
N ARG A 89 -12.19 -2.32 8.86
CA ARG A 89 -13.12 -1.19 8.80
C ARG A 89 -12.40 0.14 9.00
N VAL A 90 -11.63 0.26 10.08
CA VAL A 90 -10.83 1.47 10.39
C VAL A 90 -9.83 1.76 9.26
N ARG A 91 -9.17 0.72 8.74
CA ARG A 91 -8.27 0.89 7.60
C ARG A 91 -9.01 1.41 6.37
N ARG A 92 -10.17 0.84 6.03
CA ARG A 92 -10.96 1.25 4.86
C ARG A 92 -11.48 2.68 4.98
N GLU A 93 -11.96 3.07 6.15
CA GLU A 93 -12.38 4.46 6.42
C GLU A 93 -11.21 5.44 6.23
N SER A 94 -10.02 5.08 6.74
CA SER A 94 -8.79 5.85 6.55
C SER A 94 -8.39 5.96 5.07
N GLN A 95 -8.56 4.89 4.29
CA GLN A 95 -8.35 4.88 2.84
C GLN A 95 -9.32 5.83 2.14
N ILE A 96 -10.63 5.70 2.40
CA ILE A 96 -11.68 6.55 1.81
C ILE A 96 -11.41 8.02 2.13
N TRP A 97 -11.14 8.32 3.39
CA TRP A 97 -10.89 9.68 3.83
C TRP A 97 -9.61 10.25 3.20
N SER A 98 -8.54 9.46 3.09
CA SER A 98 -7.29 9.88 2.43
C SER A 98 -7.48 10.13 0.94
N ALA A 99 -8.26 9.29 0.26
CA ALA A 99 -8.59 9.46 -1.15
C ALA A 99 -9.44 10.71 -1.40
N ALA A 100 -10.39 11.00 -0.49
CA ALA A 100 -11.25 12.18 -0.57
C ALA A 100 -10.51 13.51 -0.28
N HIS A 101 -9.35 13.47 0.40
CA HIS A 101 -8.64 14.68 0.82
C HIS A 101 -7.17 14.73 0.35
N PRO A 102 -6.90 14.70 -0.96
CA PRO A 102 -5.53 14.79 -1.46
C PRO A 102 -4.83 16.06 -0.93
N GLY A 103 -3.66 15.88 -0.30
CA GLY A 103 -2.86 16.98 0.26
C GLY A 103 -3.20 17.40 1.70
N TRP A 104 -4.14 16.74 2.40
CA TRP A 104 -4.44 17.06 3.80
C TRP A 104 -3.21 16.87 4.71
N ARG A 105 -2.39 15.83 4.49
CA ARG A 105 -1.17 15.57 5.28
C ARG A 105 -0.15 16.69 5.12
N ALA A 106 0.00 17.22 3.91
CA ALA A 106 0.90 18.34 3.65
C ALA A 106 0.41 19.62 4.32
N ARG A 107 -0.91 19.85 4.31
CA ARG A 107 -1.53 20.98 5.02
C ARG A 107 -1.37 20.85 6.54
N LEU A 108 -1.63 19.67 7.09
CA LEU A 108 -1.46 19.40 8.52
C LEU A 108 -0.01 19.60 8.95
N ALA A 109 0.96 19.03 8.21
CA ALA A 109 2.39 19.18 8.50
C ALA A 109 2.88 20.63 8.40
N ARG A 110 2.32 21.42 7.47
CA ARG A 110 2.57 22.86 7.41
C ARG A 110 2.01 23.55 8.65
N TRP A 111 0.76 23.28 8.99
CA TRP A 111 0.08 23.90 10.12
C TRP A 111 0.73 23.56 11.46
N THR A 112 1.13 22.30 11.68
CA THR A 112 1.88 21.88 12.86
C THR A 112 3.23 22.59 12.96
N ARG A 113 3.96 22.75 11.85
CA ARG A 113 5.23 23.53 11.85
C ARG A 113 5.00 25.00 12.15
N GLU A 114 3.95 25.60 11.61
CA GLU A 114 3.57 26.98 11.89
C GLU A 114 3.15 27.15 13.37
N ALA A 115 2.44 26.19 13.95
CA ALA A 115 2.04 26.20 15.35
C ALA A 115 3.24 26.02 16.29
N LEU A 116 4.11 25.05 16.03
CA LEU A 116 5.33 24.82 16.81
C LEU A 116 6.35 25.96 16.66
N GLY A 117 6.45 26.57 15.49
CA GLY A 117 7.31 27.75 15.28
C GLY A 117 6.78 29.03 15.93
N ARG A 118 5.50 29.04 16.33
CA ARG A 118 4.86 30.11 17.11
C ARG A 118 4.79 29.79 18.60
N ASP A 119 5.27 28.62 19.03
CA ASP A 119 5.26 28.21 20.42
C ASP A 119 6.34 28.98 21.20
N PRO A 120 5.98 29.84 22.17
CA PRO A 120 6.94 30.67 22.90
C PRO A 120 7.85 29.86 23.84
N ILE A 121 7.60 28.56 24.03
CA ILE A 121 8.38 27.67 24.91
C ILE A 121 9.58 27.05 24.16
N ALA A 122 9.62 27.10 22.82
CA ALA A 122 10.68 26.50 22.01
C ALA A 122 11.91 27.42 21.77
N ARG A 123 12.04 28.52 22.52
CA ARG A 123 13.21 29.42 22.51
C ARG A 123 13.98 29.36 23.82
#